data_AF-A0A6J0CI46-F1
#
_entry.id   AF-A0A6J0CI46-F1
#
_cell.length_a   1.000
_cell.length_b   1.000
_cell.length_c   1.000
_cell.angle_alpha   90.00
_cell.angle_beta   90.00
_cell.angle_gamma   90.00
#
_symmetry.space_group_name_H-M   'P 1'
#
loop_
_entity.id
_entity.type
_entity.pdbx_description
1 polymer ?
#
loop_
_entity_poly.entity_id
_entity_poly.type
_entity_poly.pdbx_seq_one_letter_code
_entity_poly.pdbx_strand_id
1 'polypeptide(L)'
;MASGRGASSRWFFTREQLENTPSRRCGVEADEELSHRQQAANLIQDMGQRLNVSQLTINTAIVYMHRFYMHHSFTKFNRNIISPTALFLAAKVEEQARKLEHVIKVAHACLHPLEPLLDTKCDAYLQQTQELVLLETIMLQTLGFEITIEHPHTDVVKCTQLVRASKDLAQTSYFMATNSLHLTTFCLQYKPTVIACVCIHLACKWSNWEIPVSTDGKHWWEYVDPTVTLELLDGYG
;
A
#
# COMPACT_ATOMS: atom_id res chain seq x y z
N MET A 1 34.83 -2.52 -1.94
CA MET A 1 33.52 -2.64 -2.59
C MET A 1 32.67 -3.57 -1.76
N ALA A 2 31.83 -3.00 -0.89
CA ALA A 2 30.98 -3.78 0.02
C ALA A 2 29.76 -4.29 -0.76
N SER A 3 29.68 -5.60 -0.92
CA SER A 3 28.53 -6.30 -1.47
C SER A 3 27.33 -6.14 -0.54
N GLY A 4 26.30 -5.40 -0.98
CA GLY A 4 25.01 -5.31 -0.30
C GLY A 4 24.33 -6.68 -0.25
N ARG A 5 24.42 -7.35 0.90
CA ARG A 5 23.64 -8.54 1.22
C ARG A 5 22.64 -8.17 2.33
N GLY A 6 21.34 -8.29 2.02
CA GLY A 6 20.33 -8.63 3.04
C GLY A 6 19.28 -7.58 3.46
N ALA A 7 18.90 -6.59 2.64
CA ALA A 7 17.82 -5.66 3.00
C ALA A 7 16.39 -6.16 2.67
N SER A 8 16.24 -7.18 1.83
CA SER A 8 14.96 -7.46 1.16
C SER A 8 14.00 -8.41 1.91
N SER A 9 14.38 -9.09 2.99
CA SER A 9 13.49 -10.12 3.60
C SER A 9 12.62 -9.63 4.76
N ARG A 10 12.87 -8.43 5.32
CA ARG A 10 12.23 -8.01 6.58
C ARG A 10 10.71 -7.85 6.46
N TRP A 11 10.22 -7.45 5.29
CA TRP A 11 8.82 -7.05 5.09
C TRP A 11 8.01 -8.05 4.27
N PHE A 12 8.58 -9.21 3.95
CA PHE A 12 7.88 -10.31 3.32
C PHE A 12 7.62 -11.42 4.33
N PHE A 13 6.37 -11.81 4.45
CA PHE A 13 5.88 -12.73 5.45
C PHE A 13 5.25 -13.95 4.79
N THR A 14 5.41 -15.11 5.43
CA THR A 14 4.74 -16.34 5.00
C THR A 14 3.24 -16.27 5.32
N ARG A 15 2.45 -17.15 4.69
CA ARG A 15 1.02 -17.27 5.00
C ARG A 15 0.77 -17.59 6.48
N GLU A 16 1.57 -18.49 7.06
CA GLU A 16 1.52 -18.82 8.50
C GLU A 16 1.78 -17.59 9.39
N GLN A 17 2.73 -16.71 9.01
CA GLN A 17 2.98 -15.47 9.75
C GLN A 17 1.82 -14.48 9.64
N LEU A 18 1.13 -14.43 8.49
CA LEU A 18 -0.08 -13.63 8.28
C LEU A 18 -1.31 -14.21 8.99
N GLU A 19 -1.34 -15.51 9.27
CA GLU A 19 -2.37 -16.15 10.10
C GLU A 19 -2.15 -15.90 11.60
N ASN A 20 -0.94 -15.46 11.99
CA ASN A 20 -0.57 -15.16 13.38
C ASN A 20 -0.07 -13.70 13.53
N THR A 21 -0.82 -12.74 13.01
CA THR A 21 -0.53 -11.30 13.21
C THR A 21 -0.74 -10.88 14.68
N PRO A 22 -0.24 -9.70 15.10
CA PRO A 22 -0.57 -9.14 16.41
C PRO A 22 -2.07 -8.99 16.67
N SER A 23 -2.86 -8.69 15.64
CA SER A 23 -4.32 -8.58 15.74
C SER A 23 -4.96 -9.95 16.01
N ARG A 24 -4.46 -11.02 15.37
CA ARG A 24 -4.87 -12.41 15.61
C ARG A 24 -4.70 -12.82 17.05
N ARG A 25 -3.52 -12.52 17.61
CA ARG A 25 -3.19 -12.80 19.00
C ARG A 25 -4.06 -12.01 19.99
N CYS A 26 -4.70 -10.94 19.53
CA CYS A 26 -5.68 -10.17 20.30
C CYS A 26 -7.14 -10.57 20.01
N GLY A 27 -7.39 -11.65 19.27
CA GLY A 27 -8.72 -12.18 19.01
C GLY A 27 -9.46 -11.57 17.81
N VAL A 28 -8.76 -10.90 16.89
CA VAL A 28 -9.37 -10.39 15.64
C VAL A 28 -9.38 -11.50 14.58
N GLU A 29 -10.55 -11.73 13.98
CA GLU A 29 -10.80 -12.77 12.98
C GLU A 29 -10.31 -12.42 11.57
N ALA A 30 -10.40 -13.42 10.66
CA ALA A 30 -10.08 -13.47 9.22
C ALA A 30 -10.01 -12.16 8.40
N ASP A 31 -10.76 -12.16 7.34
CA ASP A 31 -12.02 -11.44 7.26
C ASP A 31 -12.11 -10.12 8.04
N GLU A 32 -12.16 -10.12 9.38
CA GLU A 32 -12.28 -8.85 10.13
C GLU A 32 -11.01 -8.00 10.03
N GLU A 33 -9.83 -8.60 10.24
CA GLU A 33 -8.55 -7.90 10.08
C GLU A 33 -8.35 -7.44 8.62
N LEU A 34 -8.73 -8.28 7.65
CA LEU A 34 -8.67 -7.92 6.23
C LEU A 34 -9.59 -6.73 5.94
N SER A 35 -10.83 -6.76 6.45
CA SER A 35 -11.79 -5.67 6.32
C SER A 35 -11.28 -4.37 6.95
N HIS A 36 -10.62 -4.45 8.11
CA HIS A 36 -9.97 -3.27 8.72
C HIS A 36 -8.86 -2.69 7.86
N ARG A 37 -8.03 -3.51 7.22
CA ARG A 37 -6.98 -3.06 6.29
C ARG A 37 -7.58 -2.38 5.06
N GLN A 38 -8.63 -2.98 4.48
CA GLN A 38 -9.34 -2.42 3.33
C GLN A 38 -10.00 -1.07 3.65
N GLN A 39 -10.68 -0.97 4.81
CA GLN A 39 -11.28 0.27 5.27
C GLN A 39 -10.23 1.35 5.55
N ALA A 40 -9.08 0.98 6.13
CA ALA A 40 -7.96 1.90 6.33
C ALA A 40 -7.41 2.40 4.99
N ALA A 41 -7.20 1.52 4.01
CA ALA A 41 -6.75 1.90 2.67
C ALA A 41 -7.72 2.86 1.98
N ASN A 42 -9.03 2.62 2.09
CA ASN A 42 -10.05 3.52 1.56
C ASN A 42 -10.02 4.90 2.24
N LEU A 43 -9.89 4.94 3.58
CA LEU A 43 -9.74 6.20 4.31
C LEU A 43 -8.49 6.97 3.87
N ILE A 44 -7.35 6.29 3.70
CA ILE A 44 -6.11 6.91 3.21
C ILE A 44 -6.30 7.48 1.81
N GLN A 45 -7.01 6.78 0.92
CA GLN A 45 -7.32 7.24 -0.43
C GLN A 45 -8.22 8.47 -0.43
N ASP A 46 -9.32 8.46 0.31
CA ASP A 46 -10.26 9.58 0.41
C ASP A 46 -9.57 10.83 0.97
N MET A 47 -8.78 10.65 2.03
CA MET A 47 -7.98 11.72 2.60
C MET A 47 -6.94 12.25 1.61
N GLY A 48 -6.24 11.35 0.91
CA GLY A 48 -5.20 11.71 -0.05
C GLY A 48 -5.75 12.53 -1.21
N GLN A 49 -6.92 12.18 -1.72
CA GLN A 49 -7.63 12.96 -2.75
C GLN A 49 -8.01 14.35 -2.24
N ARG A 50 -8.57 14.46 -1.03
CA ARG A 50 -8.95 15.75 -0.42
C ARG A 50 -7.72 16.63 -0.11
N LEU A 51 -6.60 16.02 0.26
CA LEU A 51 -5.32 16.69 0.47
C LEU A 51 -4.57 16.98 -0.84
N ASN A 52 -5.12 16.56 -1.99
CA ASN A 52 -4.54 16.70 -3.32
C ASN A 52 -3.07 16.22 -3.37
N VAL A 53 -2.78 15.06 -2.77
CA VAL A 53 -1.48 14.38 -2.89
C VAL A 53 -1.52 13.34 -4.01
N SER A 54 -0.35 12.96 -4.53
CA SER A 54 -0.26 12.00 -5.62
C SER A 54 -0.73 10.60 -5.21
N GLN A 55 -1.14 9.78 -6.19
CA GLN A 55 -1.46 8.38 -5.94
C GLN A 55 -0.25 7.59 -5.42
N LEU A 56 0.97 7.97 -5.81
CA LEU A 56 2.21 7.39 -5.27
C LEU A 56 2.27 7.58 -3.75
N THR A 57 2.02 8.81 -3.26
CA THR A 57 1.98 9.13 -1.84
C THR A 57 0.92 8.33 -1.08
N ILE A 58 -0.26 8.17 -1.67
CA ILE A 58 -1.35 7.36 -1.12
C ILE A 58 -0.93 5.89 -1.02
N ASN A 59 -0.36 5.35 -2.09
CA ASN A 59 0.13 3.97 -2.13
C ASN A 59 1.23 3.72 -1.08
N THR A 60 2.18 4.65 -0.94
CA THR A 60 3.23 4.59 0.09
C THR A 60 2.62 4.55 1.49
N ALA A 61 1.63 5.39 1.77
CA ALA A 61 0.91 5.38 3.05
C ALA A 61 0.17 4.07 3.32
N ILE A 62 -0.46 3.47 2.30
CA ILE A 62 -1.12 2.16 2.41
C ILE A 62 -0.10 1.08 2.77
N VAL A 63 1.08 1.07 2.14
CA VAL A 63 2.15 0.11 2.49
C VAL A 63 2.64 0.31 3.92
N TYR A 64 2.80 1.55 4.39
CA TYR A 64 3.12 1.81 5.79
C TYR A 64 2.07 1.25 6.74
N MET A 65 0.79 1.46 6.44
CA MET A 65 -0.31 0.88 7.22
C MET A 65 -0.22 -0.65 7.25
N HIS A 66 -0.01 -1.30 6.11
CA HIS A 66 0.13 -2.75 6.05
C HIS A 66 1.29 -3.27 6.91
N ARG A 67 2.47 -2.66 6.78
CA ARG A 67 3.69 -3.00 7.53
C ARG A 67 3.54 -2.72 9.04
N PHE A 68 2.87 -1.63 9.40
CA PHE A 68 2.61 -1.23 10.78
C PHE A 68 1.79 -2.30 11.53
N TYR A 69 0.71 -2.79 10.90
CA TYR A 69 -0.16 -3.82 11.49
C TYR A 69 0.42 -5.24 11.42
N MET A 70 1.65 -5.43 10.93
CA MET A 70 2.41 -6.66 11.18
C MET A 70 3.12 -6.65 12.53
N HIS A 71 3.25 -5.47 13.16
CA HIS A 71 3.91 -5.29 14.47
C HIS A 71 2.92 -4.88 15.56
N HIS A 72 1.83 -4.21 15.19
CA HIS A 72 0.80 -3.72 16.11
C HIS A 72 -0.58 -4.30 15.82
N SER A 73 -1.45 -4.32 16.83
CA SER A 73 -2.83 -4.81 16.70
C SER A 73 -3.80 -3.65 16.40
N PHE A 74 -4.80 -3.90 15.55
CA PHE A 74 -5.94 -3.00 15.36
C PHE A 74 -6.73 -2.71 16.64
N THR A 75 -6.69 -3.63 17.62
CA THR A 75 -7.33 -3.43 18.93
C THR A 75 -6.61 -2.39 19.81
N LYS A 76 -5.31 -2.17 19.57
CA LYS A 76 -4.48 -1.22 20.31
C LYS A 76 -4.33 0.11 19.58
N PHE A 77 -4.21 0.05 18.26
CA PHE A 77 -4.04 1.23 17.41
C PHE A 77 -5.17 1.30 16.40
N ASN A 78 -6.10 2.24 16.62
CA ASN A 78 -7.26 2.41 15.77
C ASN A 78 -6.85 2.88 14.36
N ARG A 79 -7.40 2.22 13.33
CA ARG A 79 -7.18 2.56 11.92
C ARG A 79 -7.47 4.03 11.59
N ASN A 80 -8.42 4.65 12.27
CA ASN A 80 -8.85 6.03 12.03
C ASN A 80 -7.77 7.05 12.40
N ILE A 81 -6.82 6.69 13.28
CA ILE A 81 -5.71 7.56 13.71
C ILE A 81 -4.41 7.15 13.01
N ILE A 82 -4.22 5.85 12.73
CA ILE A 82 -3.06 5.36 11.97
C ILE A 82 -3.10 5.80 10.50
N SER A 83 -4.28 5.81 9.87
CA SER A 83 -4.45 6.24 8.47
C SER A 83 -3.96 7.67 8.19
N PRO A 84 -4.41 8.71 8.93
CA PRO A 84 -3.89 10.07 8.74
C PRO A 84 -2.42 10.19 9.09
N THR A 85 -1.93 9.44 10.09
CA THR A 85 -0.51 9.41 10.47
C THR A 85 0.35 8.83 9.34
N ALA A 86 -0.05 7.72 8.74
CA ALA A 86 0.64 7.10 7.62
C ALA A 86 0.70 8.03 6.42
N LEU A 87 -0.42 8.69 6.10
CA LEU A 87 -0.50 9.63 5.00
C LEU A 87 0.34 10.89 5.24
N PHE A 88 0.35 11.41 6.46
CA PHE A 88 1.19 12.56 6.83
C PHE A 88 2.68 12.24 6.67
N LEU A 89 3.12 11.08 7.16
CA LEU A 89 4.49 10.61 7.02
C LEU A 89 4.85 10.40 5.55
N ALA A 90 4.02 9.67 4.79
CA ALA A 90 4.26 9.42 3.36
C ALA A 90 4.35 10.71 2.56
N ALA A 91 3.47 11.69 2.82
CA ALA A 91 3.50 12.99 2.15
C ALA A 91 4.82 13.74 2.40
N LYS A 92 5.42 13.62 3.60
CA LYS A 92 6.75 14.20 3.85
C LYS A 92 7.85 13.49 3.08
N VAL A 93 7.80 12.15 3.01
CA VAL A 93 8.82 11.33 2.32
C VAL A 93 8.78 11.51 0.81
N GLU A 94 7.59 11.63 0.23
CA GLU A 94 7.39 11.82 -1.21
C GLU A 94 7.47 13.31 -1.63
N GLU A 95 8.05 14.17 -0.79
CA GLU A 95 8.24 15.62 -1.07
C GLU A 95 6.93 16.39 -1.37
N GLN A 96 5.82 15.97 -0.77
CA GLN A 96 4.49 16.58 -0.89
C GLN A 96 3.92 16.98 0.48
N ALA A 97 4.79 17.40 1.40
CA ALA A 97 4.45 17.67 2.80
C ALA A 97 3.21 18.58 2.94
N ARG A 98 2.25 18.15 3.76
CA ARG A 98 1.04 18.92 4.10
C ARG A 98 1.14 19.42 5.54
N LYS A 99 0.51 20.55 5.83
CA LYS A 99 0.44 21.07 7.22
C LYS A 99 -0.33 20.08 8.09
N LEU A 100 0.19 19.80 9.29
CA LEU A 100 -0.42 18.89 10.25
C LEU A 100 -1.89 19.24 10.54
N GLU A 101 -2.18 20.52 10.79
CA GLU A 101 -3.54 21.04 10.96
C GLU A 101 -4.47 20.64 9.80
N HIS A 102 -3.97 20.74 8.56
CA HIS A 102 -4.77 20.43 7.38
C HIS A 102 -5.06 18.92 7.29
N VAL A 103 -4.08 18.07 7.63
CA VAL A 103 -4.30 16.62 7.69
C VAL A 103 -5.35 16.25 8.74
N ILE A 104 -5.28 16.84 9.93
CA ILE A 104 -6.26 16.60 11.01
C ILE A 104 -7.66 17.05 10.60
N LYS A 105 -7.79 18.24 10.01
CA LYS A 105 -9.08 18.75 9.52
C LYS A 105 -9.67 17.85 8.43
N VAL A 106 -8.86 17.35 7.50
CA VAL A 106 -9.32 16.42 6.47
C VAL A 106 -9.70 15.06 7.08
N ALA A 107 -8.91 14.54 8.02
CA ALA A 107 -9.23 13.30 8.73
C ALA A 107 -10.59 13.39 9.42
N HIS A 108 -10.82 14.48 10.17
CA HIS A 108 -12.10 14.75 10.82
C HIS A 108 -13.25 14.81 9.83
N ALA A 109 -13.10 15.54 8.72
CA ALA A 109 -14.13 15.66 7.69
C ALA A 109 -14.41 14.34 6.93
N CYS A 110 -13.48 13.40 6.90
CA CYS A 110 -13.69 12.05 6.34
C CYS A 110 -14.40 11.13 7.34
N LEU A 111 -14.00 11.17 8.61
CA LEU A 111 -14.52 10.29 9.67
C LEU A 111 -15.88 10.76 10.20
N HIS A 112 -16.12 12.07 10.21
CA HIS A 112 -17.31 12.70 10.77
C HIS A 112 -17.97 13.67 9.77
N PRO A 113 -18.53 13.18 8.63
CA PRO A 113 -19.04 14.06 7.57
C PRO A 113 -20.22 14.96 7.96
N LEU A 114 -20.95 14.59 9.02
CA LEU A 114 -22.11 15.32 9.54
C LEU A 114 -21.76 16.32 10.65
N GLU A 115 -20.53 16.25 11.17
CA GLU A 115 -20.08 17.13 12.25
C GLU A 115 -19.50 18.43 11.69
N PRO A 116 -19.57 19.54 12.46
CA PRO A 116 -18.94 20.79 12.06
C PRO A 116 -17.41 20.64 11.94
N LEU A 117 -16.81 21.57 11.20
CA LEU A 117 -15.35 21.66 11.10
C LEU A 117 -14.72 21.80 12.49
N LEU A 118 -13.63 21.07 12.69
CA LEU A 118 -12.94 21.03 13.96
C LEU A 118 -12.33 22.42 14.29
N ASP A 119 -12.67 22.96 15.47
CA ASP A 119 -12.07 24.19 15.97
C ASP A 119 -10.64 23.93 16.46
N THR A 120 -9.69 24.68 15.92
CA THR A 120 -8.26 24.61 16.29
C THR A 120 -7.95 25.01 17.73
N LYS A 121 -8.91 25.61 18.44
CA LYS A 121 -8.74 26.02 19.84
C LYS A 121 -9.32 25.02 20.84
N CYS A 122 -10.02 23.99 20.39
CA CYS A 122 -10.61 23.01 21.31
C CYS A 122 -9.57 22.02 21.82
N ASP A 123 -9.75 21.54 23.05
CA ASP A 123 -8.83 20.58 23.67
C ASP A 123 -8.73 19.27 22.86
N ALA A 124 -9.82 18.85 22.21
CA ALA A 124 -9.83 17.67 21.36
C ALA A 124 -8.87 17.79 20.15
N TYR A 125 -8.81 18.96 19.51
CA TYR A 125 -7.85 19.21 18.43
C TYR A 125 -6.40 19.16 18.91
N LEU A 126 -6.13 19.80 20.06
CA LEU A 126 -4.79 19.82 20.65
C LEU A 126 -4.33 18.41 21.02
N GLN A 127 -5.24 17.59 21.57
CA GLN A 127 -4.97 16.19 21.88
C GLN A 127 -4.70 15.37 20.61
N GLN A 128 -5.54 15.49 19.57
CA GLN A 128 -5.32 14.80 18.28
C GLN A 128 -3.99 15.20 17.64
N THR A 129 -3.59 16.47 17.77
CA THR A 129 -2.32 16.99 17.26
C THR A 129 -1.14 16.33 17.97
N GLN A 130 -1.16 16.27 19.29
CA GLN A 130 -0.11 15.61 20.08
C GLN A 130 -0.05 14.11 19.80
N GLU A 131 -1.21 13.46 19.68
CA GLU A 131 -1.32 12.04 19.39
C GLU A 131 -0.74 11.69 18.02
N LEU A 132 -1.06 12.48 16.97
CA LEU A 132 -0.55 12.24 15.63
C LEU A 132 0.99 12.38 15.58
N VAL A 133 1.56 13.38 16.26
CA VAL A 133 3.03 13.56 16.35
C VAL A 133 3.69 12.37 17.07
N LEU A 134 3.07 11.88 18.14
CA LEU A 134 3.56 10.69 18.85
C LEU A 134 3.49 9.45 17.96
N LEU A 135 2.35 9.23 17.30
CA LEU A 135 2.13 8.08 16.43
C LEU A 135 3.02 8.09 15.20
N GLU A 136 3.35 9.26 14.66
CA GLU A 136 4.34 9.39 13.60
C GLU A 136 5.70 8.84 14.04
N THR A 137 6.13 9.18 15.26
CA THR A 137 7.39 8.67 15.82
C THR A 137 7.34 7.16 16.00
N ILE A 138 6.23 6.63 16.53
CA ILE A 138 6.01 5.18 16.69
C ILE A 138 6.03 4.48 15.32
N MET A 139 5.41 5.07 14.30
CA MET A 139 5.37 4.52 12.96
C MET A 139 6.75 4.47 12.34
N LEU A 140 7.52 5.56 12.40
CA LEU A 140 8.92 5.61 11.93
C LEU A 140 9.78 4.52 12.58
N GLN A 141 9.68 4.39 13.90
CA GLN A 141 10.41 3.36 14.65
C GLN A 141 9.96 1.94 14.27
N THR A 142 8.65 1.74 14.08
CA THR A 142 8.08 0.44 13.68
C THR A 142 8.58 0.03 12.30
N LEU A 143 8.58 0.97 11.35
CA LEU A 143 9.13 0.80 10.00
C LEU A 143 10.66 0.66 9.99
N GLY A 144 11.33 0.78 11.14
CA GLY A 144 12.79 0.71 11.23
C GLY A 144 13.48 1.79 10.41
N PHE A 145 12.82 2.94 10.20
CA PHE A 145 13.25 4.02 9.32
C PHE A 145 13.45 3.61 7.84
N GLU A 146 12.94 2.44 7.44
CA GLU A 146 12.88 2.01 6.04
C GLU A 146 11.63 2.60 5.37
N ILE A 147 11.75 3.88 5.01
CA ILE A 147 10.66 4.72 4.49
C ILE A 147 10.66 4.81 2.95
N THR A 148 11.64 4.24 2.26
CA THR A 148 11.63 4.18 0.80
C THR A 148 10.86 2.95 0.36
N ILE A 149 9.72 3.13 -0.31
CA ILE A 149 8.86 2.04 -0.77
C ILE A 149 8.94 1.92 -2.29
N GLU A 150 9.25 0.71 -2.76
CA GLU A 150 9.13 0.35 -4.16
C GLU A 150 7.70 -0.14 -4.44
N HIS A 151 7.09 0.37 -5.51
CA HIS A 151 5.72 0.05 -5.89
C HIS A 151 5.66 -0.75 -7.19
N PRO A 152 4.68 -1.67 -7.34
CA PRO A 152 4.52 -2.45 -8.57
C PRO A 152 4.25 -1.58 -9.80
N HIS A 153 3.67 -0.38 -9.61
CA HIS A 153 3.33 0.56 -10.68
C HIS A 153 4.50 0.91 -11.59
N THR A 154 5.72 1.03 -11.04
CA THR A 154 6.92 1.34 -11.81
C THR A 154 7.22 0.23 -12.83
N ASP A 155 7.09 -1.03 -12.43
CA ASP A 155 7.35 -2.17 -13.30
C ASP A 155 6.17 -2.47 -14.24
N VAL A 156 4.94 -2.15 -13.83
CA VAL A 156 3.78 -2.15 -14.74
C VAL A 156 4.01 -1.21 -15.91
N VAL A 157 4.47 0.02 -15.66
CA VAL A 157 4.73 0.99 -16.74
C VAL A 157 5.86 0.53 -17.66
N LYS A 158 6.97 0.03 -17.10
CA LYS A 158 8.09 -0.50 -17.92
C LYS A 158 7.62 -1.66 -18.79
N CYS A 159 6.93 -2.65 -18.22
CA CYS A 159 6.52 -3.84 -18.94
C CYS A 159 5.50 -3.52 -20.02
N THR A 160 4.48 -2.71 -19.73
CA THR A 160 3.46 -2.32 -20.71
C THR A 160 4.05 -1.54 -21.89
N GLN A 161 5.09 -0.74 -21.66
CA GLN A 161 5.85 -0.08 -22.74
C GLN A 161 6.67 -1.08 -23.56
N LEU A 162 7.37 -2.02 -22.92
CA LEU A 162 8.18 -3.04 -23.58
C LEU A 162 7.35 -3.93 -24.51
N VAL A 163 6.18 -4.38 -24.05
CA VAL A 163 5.28 -5.24 -24.83
C VAL A 163 4.38 -4.45 -25.79
N ARG A 164 4.54 -3.13 -25.87
CA ARG A 164 3.72 -2.21 -26.69
C ARG A 164 2.22 -2.41 -26.46
N ALA A 165 1.84 -2.55 -25.19
CA ALA A 165 0.45 -2.68 -24.77
C ALA A 165 -0.39 -1.47 -25.19
N SER A 166 -1.69 -1.69 -25.40
CA SER A 166 -2.64 -0.58 -25.58
C SER A 166 -2.69 0.31 -24.33
N LYS A 167 -3.10 1.57 -24.51
CA LYS A 167 -3.30 2.49 -23.39
C LYS A 167 -4.31 1.94 -22.38
N ASP A 168 -5.37 1.31 -22.87
CA ASP A 168 -6.42 0.72 -22.03
C ASP A 168 -5.86 -0.41 -21.16
N LEU A 169 -5.07 -1.32 -21.75
CA LEU A 169 -4.44 -2.42 -21.02
C LEU A 169 -3.46 -1.91 -19.96
N ALA A 170 -2.68 -0.87 -20.29
CA ALA A 170 -1.76 -0.24 -19.36
C ALA A 170 -2.50 0.43 -18.18
N GLN A 171 -3.60 1.13 -18.45
CA GLN A 171 -4.44 1.73 -17.41
C GLN A 171 -5.11 0.68 -16.52
N THR A 172 -5.65 -0.39 -17.11
CA THR A 172 -6.22 -1.52 -16.36
C THR A 172 -5.18 -2.19 -15.47
N SER A 173 -3.97 -2.43 -15.99
CA SER A 173 -2.87 -3.01 -15.21
C SER A 173 -2.47 -2.10 -14.04
N TYR A 174 -2.38 -0.79 -14.27
CA TYR A 174 -2.09 0.20 -13.23
C TYR A 174 -3.19 0.24 -12.16
N PHE A 175 -4.45 0.18 -12.58
CA PHE A 175 -5.60 0.13 -11.67
C PHE A 175 -5.59 -1.16 -10.82
N MET A 176 -5.26 -2.31 -11.42
CA MET A 176 -5.10 -3.57 -10.68
C MET A 176 -3.97 -3.50 -9.67
N ALA A 177 -2.85 -2.84 -9.99
CA ALA A 177 -1.76 -2.61 -9.05
C ALA A 177 -2.20 -1.78 -7.83
N THR A 178 -3.02 -0.73 -8.02
CA THR A 178 -3.60 0.02 -6.90
C THR A 178 -4.56 -0.85 -6.09
N ASN A 179 -5.45 -1.60 -6.73
CA ASN A 179 -6.37 -2.49 -6.01
C ASN A 179 -5.64 -3.60 -5.23
N SER A 180 -4.49 -4.06 -5.71
CA SER A 180 -3.68 -5.04 -4.97
C SER A 180 -3.28 -4.49 -3.59
N LEU A 181 -2.98 -3.19 -3.48
CA LEU A 181 -2.67 -2.53 -2.21
C LEU A 181 -3.91 -2.32 -1.34
N HIS A 182 -5.08 -2.05 -1.94
CA HIS A 182 -6.30 -1.81 -1.17
C HIS A 182 -6.95 -3.09 -0.65
N LEU A 183 -7.00 -4.13 -1.48
CA LEU A 183 -7.86 -5.29 -1.27
C LEU A 183 -7.13 -6.49 -0.71
N THR A 184 -5.80 -6.53 -0.85
CA THR A 184 -4.98 -7.70 -0.52
C THR A 184 -3.81 -7.33 0.40
N THR A 185 -3.11 -8.35 0.89
CA THR A 185 -1.84 -8.19 1.62
C THR A 185 -0.63 -8.55 0.75
N PHE A 186 -0.74 -8.47 -0.59
CA PHE A 186 0.35 -8.87 -1.49
C PHE A 186 1.64 -8.07 -1.27
N CYS A 187 1.55 -6.78 -0.91
CA CYS A 187 2.71 -5.96 -0.57
C CYS A 187 3.53 -6.48 0.63
N LEU A 188 2.96 -7.40 1.42
CA LEU A 188 3.60 -8.07 2.56
C LEU A 188 4.05 -9.50 2.22
N GLN A 189 3.77 -10.02 1.03
CA GLN A 189 4.04 -11.41 0.65
C GLN A 189 4.99 -11.52 -0.53
N TYR A 190 4.85 -10.63 -1.51
CA TYR A 190 5.53 -10.72 -2.80
C TYR A 190 6.26 -9.42 -3.11
N LYS A 191 7.35 -9.55 -3.87
CA LYS A 191 8.10 -8.40 -4.37
C LYS A 191 7.24 -7.57 -5.32
N PRO A 192 7.47 -6.24 -5.40
CA PRO A 192 6.76 -5.37 -6.34
C PRO A 192 6.77 -5.87 -7.80
N THR A 193 7.90 -6.43 -8.24
CA THR A 193 8.07 -7.03 -9.57
C THR A 193 7.10 -8.19 -9.83
N VAL A 194 6.94 -9.09 -8.85
CA VAL A 194 6.00 -10.22 -8.93
C VAL A 194 4.55 -9.72 -8.95
N ILE A 195 4.21 -8.75 -8.10
CA ILE A 195 2.87 -8.15 -8.07
C ILE A 195 2.55 -7.48 -9.40
N ALA A 196 3.50 -6.77 -10.00
CA ALA A 196 3.34 -6.16 -11.32
C ALA A 196 3.00 -7.20 -12.39
N CYS A 197 3.67 -8.36 -12.39
CA CYS A 197 3.34 -9.46 -13.29
C CYS A 197 1.91 -9.99 -13.06
N VAL A 198 1.50 -10.19 -11.81
CA VAL A 198 0.12 -10.62 -11.50
C VAL A 198 -0.91 -9.62 -12.01
N CYS A 199 -0.69 -8.31 -11.80
CA CYS A 199 -1.60 -7.27 -12.27
C CYS A 199 -1.70 -7.20 -13.80
N ILE A 200 -0.58 -7.33 -14.52
CA ILE A 200 -0.59 -7.36 -15.99
C ILE A 200 -1.28 -8.63 -16.50
N HIS A 201 -1.00 -9.78 -15.90
CA HIS A 201 -1.62 -11.06 -16.30
C HIS A 201 -3.15 -11.02 -16.13
N LEU A 202 -3.61 -10.52 -14.99
CA LEU A 202 -5.04 -10.38 -14.73
C LEU A 202 -5.69 -9.37 -15.68
N ALA A 203 -5.00 -8.27 -16.01
CA ALA A 203 -5.47 -7.29 -16.98
C ALA A 203 -5.55 -7.89 -18.40
N CYS A 204 -4.57 -8.72 -18.78
CA CYS A 204 -4.55 -9.43 -20.05
C CYS A 204 -5.75 -10.38 -20.16
N LYS A 205 -6.02 -11.19 -19.12
CA LYS A 205 -7.20 -12.06 -19.06
C LYS A 205 -8.50 -11.27 -19.17
N TRP A 206 -8.61 -10.16 -18.43
CA TRP A 206 -9.80 -9.31 -18.44
C TRP A 206 -10.06 -8.68 -19.82
N SER A 207 -9.00 -8.27 -20.52
CA SER A 207 -9.06 -7.68 -21.86
C SER A 207 -9.07 -8.71 -22.99
N ASN A 208 -9.08 -10.01 -22.67
CA ASN A 208 -8.94 -11.11 -23.63
C ASN A 208 -7.75 -10.90 -24.58
N TRP A 209 -6.63 -10.46 -24.01
CA TRP A 209 -5.39 -10.15 -24.71
C TRP A 209 -4.30 -11.12 -24.28
N GLU A 210 -3.51 -11.61 -25.23
CA GLU A 210 -2.33 -12.43 -24.95
C GLU A 210 -1.07 -11.71 -25.42
N ILE A 211 -0.09 -11.61 -24.52
CA ILE A 211 1.22 -11.05 -24.88
C ILE A 211 2.02 -12.16 -25.58
N PRO A 212 2.47 -11.94 -26.83
CA PRO A 212 3.20 -12.95 -27.58
C PRO A 212 4.53 -13.28 -26.92
N VAL A 213 4.99 -14.53 -27.11
CA VAL A 213 6.33 -14.96 -26.71
C VAL A 213 7.37 -14.17 -27.51
N SER A 214 8.45 -13.77 -26.85
CA SER A 214 9.53 -13.03 -27.49
C SER A 214 10.25 -13.87 -28.54
N THR A 215 10.99 -13.22 -29.44
CA THR A 215 11.76 -13.88 -30.50
C THR A 215 12.86 -14.81 -29.98
N ASP A 216 13.27 -14.66 -28.73
CA ASP A 216 14.23 -15.51 -28.04
C ASP A 216 13.59 -16.71 -27.30
N GLY A 217 12.28 -16.91 -27.46
CA GLY A 217 11.53 -18.01 -26.86
C GLY A 217 11.15 -17.80 -25.39
N LYS A 218 11.40 -16.60 -24.82
CA LYS A 218 11.06 -16.29 -23.43
C LYS A 218 9.70 -15.62 -23.30
N HIS A 219 9.04 -15.89 -22.18
CA HIS A 219 7.80 -15.22 -21.83
C HIS A 219 8.05 -13.81 -21.28
N TRP A 220 7.08 -12.91 -21.45
CA TRP A 220 7.22 -11.50 -21.07
C TRP A 220 7.51 -11.29 -19.57
N TRP A 221 6.97 -12.13 -18.69
CA TRP A 221 7.17 -12.01 -17.25
C TRP A 221 8.62 -12.31 -16.83
N GLU A 222 9.36 -13.12 -17.58
CA GLU A 222 10.78 -13.41 -17.32
C GLU A 222 11.67 -12.17 -17.46
N TYR A 223 11.25 -11.19 -18.26
CA TYR A 223 11.94 -9.91 -18.42
C TYR A 223 11.69 -8.94 -17.26
N VAL A 224 10.62 -9.18 -16.48
CA VAL A 224 10.27 -8.38 -15.30
C VAL A 224 10.87 -9.02 -14.05
N ASP A 225 10.64 -10.32 -13.86
CA ASP A 225 11.19 -11.08 -12.75
C ASP A 225 11.44 -12.54 -13.15
N PRO A 226 12.69 -13.04 -13.07
CA PRO A 226 13.03 -14.41 -13.46
C PRO A 226 12.48 -15.49 -12.50
N THR A 227 11.94 -15.09 -11.34
CA THR A 227 11.36 -16.03 -10.37
C THR A 227 9.88 -16.32 -10.61
N VAL A 228 9.23 -15.60 -11.54
CA VAL A 228 7.80 -15.74 -11.83
C VAL A 228 7.55 -16.94 -12.74
N THR A 229 6.59 -17.78 -12.35
CA THR A 229 6.10 -18.92 -13.13
C THR A 229 4.63 -18.73 -13.50
N LEU A 230 4.18 -19.41 -14.55
CA LEU A 230 2.77 -19.35 -14.97
C LEU A 230 1.82 -19.88 -13.88
N GLU A 231 2.21 -20.93 -13.16
CA GLU A 231 1.44 -21.47 -12.02
C GLU A 231 1.22 -20.42 -10.92
N LEU A 232 2.25 -19.59 -10.65
CA LEU A 232 2.13 -18.48 -9.71
C LEU A 232 1.15 -17.42 -10.21
N LEU A 233 1.18 -17.10 -11.50
CA LEU A 233 0.29 -16.10 -12.11
C LEU A 233 -1.16 -16.58 -12.18
N ASP A 234 -1.38 -17.86 -12.47
CA ASP A 234 -2.72 -18.46 -12.54
C ASP A 234 -3.31 -18.76 -11.16
N GLY A 235 -2.48 -18.98 -10.14
CA GLY A 235 -2.93 -19.20 -8.76
C GLY A 235 -3.57 -17.98 -8.08
N TYR A 236 -3.50 -16.79 -8.69
CA TYR A 236 -4.12 -15.55 -8.19
C TYR A 236 -5.21 -14.97 -9.11
N GLY A 237 -5.63 -15.73 -10.13
CA GLY A 237 -6.70 -15.37 -11.08
C GLY A 237 -8.07 -15.90 -10.70
#